data_AF-A0A920G7T2-F1
#
_entry.id   AF-A0A920G7T2-F1
#
_cell.length_a   1.000
_cell.length_b   1.000
_cell.length_c   1.000
_cell.angle_alpha   90.00
_cell.angle_beta   90.00
_cell.angle_gamma   90.00
#
_symmetry.space_group_name_H-M   'P 1'
#
loop_
_entity.id
_entity.type
_entity.pdbx_description
1 polymer ?
#
loop_
_entity_poly.entity_id
_entity_poly.type
_entity_poly.pdbx_seq_one_letter_code
_entity_poly.pdbx_strand_id
1 'polypeptide(L)' 'MAYDHVIDYKNKDVDRALSLAFPEGIDLYFDNVGGPFLDNVLGRLRRRARIVICGAILGIPGGHSR' A
#
# COMPACT_ATOMS: atom_id res chain seq x y z
N MET A 1 1.90 6.00 20.16
CA MET A 1 2.32 4.89 19.29
C MET A 1 3.40 5.43 18.39
N ALA A 2 4.56 4.79 18.33
CA ALA A 2 5.66 5.24 17.50
C ALA A 2 5.56 4.59 16.13
N TYR A 3 5.76 5.38 15.08
CA TYR A 3 5.89 4.94 13.70
C TYR A 3 7.24 5.43 13.20
N ASP A 4 7.99 4.56 12.51
CA ASP A 4 9.30 4.94 11.94
C ASP A 4 9.14 5.90 10.76
N HIS A 5 8.08 5.70 9.95
CA HIS A 5 7.75 6.52 8.80
C HIS A 5 6.25 6.77 8.68
N VAL A 6 5.89 8.01 8.32
CA VAL A 6 4.51 8.41 8.00
C VAL A 6 4.50 9.16 6.68
N ILE A 7 3.65 8.71 5.76
CA ILE A 7 3.52 9.27 4.41
C ILE A 7 2.13 9.89 4.28
N ASP A 8 2.08 11.20 4.08
CA ASP A 8 0.86 11.90 3.73
C ASP A 8 0.63 11.82 2.22
N TYR A 9 -0.29 10.95 1.82
CA TYR A 9 -0.62 10.71 0.42
C TYR A 9 -1.24 11.91 -0.30
N LYS A 10 -1.71 12.94 0.41
CA LYS A 10 -2.29 14.15 -0.20
C LYS A 10 -1.25 15.17 -0.63
N ASN A 11 -0.08 15.14 0.03
CA ASN A 11 0.95 16.17 -0.13
C ASN A 11 2.31 15.60 -0.56
N LYS A 12 2.45 14.28 -0.66
CA LYS A 12 3.69 13.60 -1.06
C LYS A 12 3.44 12.63 -2.21
N ASP A 13 4.47 12.46 -3.03
CA ASP A 13 4.58 11.33 -3.96
C ASP A 13 4.75 10.03 -3.15
N VAL A 14 3.67 9.24 -3.11
CA VAL A 14 3.60 8.00 -2.33
C VAL A 14 4.59 6.97 -2.85
N ASP A 15 4.75 6.86 -4.17
CA ASP A 15 5.60 5.86 -4.80
C ASP A 15 7.08 6.11 -4.43
N ARG A 16 7.52 7.36 -4.58
CA ARG A 16 8.86 7.76 -4.17
C ARG A 16 9.07 7.62 -2.66
N ALA A 17 8.09 8.02 -1.86
CA ALA A 17 8.20 7.94 -0.40
C ALA A 17 8.31 6.49 0.09
N LEU A 18 7.57 5.55 -0.52
CA LEU A 18 7.67 4.12 -0.22
C LEU A 18 9.06 3.56 -0.55
N SER A 19 9.65 3.95 -1.68
CA SER A 19 11.01 3.49 -2.03
C SER A 19 12.08 3.98 -1.05
N LEU A 20 11.90 5.18 -0.48
CA LEU A 20 12.83 5.73 0.52
C LEU A 20 12.64 5.08 1.90
N ALA A 21 11.40 4.76 2.28
CA ALA A 21 11.08 4.14 3.57
C ALA A 21 11.39 2.63 3.59
N PHE A 22 11.24 1.96 2.45
CA PHE A 22 11.41 0.50 2.31
C PHE A 22 12.42 0.15 1.22
N PRO A 23 13.70 0.53 1.35
CA PRO A 23 14.72 0.28 0.32
C PRO A 23 14.96 -1.22 0.08
N GLU A 24 14.70 -2.06 1.09
CA GLU A 24 14.84 -3.52 1.00
C GLU A 24 13.55 -4.22 0.55
N GLY A 25 12.47 -3.47 0.33
CA GLY A 25 11.15 -3.98 0.01
C GLY A 25 10.28 -4.29 1.24
N ILE A 26 9.09 -4.82 0.99
CA ILE A 26 8.01 -4.97 1.97
C ILE A 26 7.70 -6.46 2.17
N ASP A 27 7.78 -6.96 3.41
CA ASP A 27 7.45 -8.35 3.75
C ASP A 27 5.97 -8.53 4.16
N LEU A 28 5.31 -7.48 4.65
CA LEU A 28 3.92 -7.51 5.08
C LEU A 28 3.23 -6.18 4.76
N TYR A 29 2.11 -6.25 4.03
CA TYR A 29 1.27 -5.08 3.72
C TYR A 29 -0.16 -5.30 4.19
N PHE A 30 -0.69 -4.37 4.97
CA PHE A 30 -2.10 -4.36 5.38
C PHE A 30 -2.87 -3.37 4.49
N ASP A 31 -3.72 -3.90 3.64
CA ASP A 31 -4.52 -3.09 2.73
C ASP A 31 -5.94 -2.90 3.24
N ASN A 32 -6.31 -1.63 3.41
CA ASN A 32 -7.67 -1.21 3.76
C ASN A 32 -8.30 -0.35 2.64
N VAL A 33 -7.50 0.08 1.67
CA VAL A 33 -7.89 1.12 0.71
C VAL A 33 -8.05 0.53 -0.69
N GLY A 34 -7.13 -0.33 -1.11
CA GLY A 34 -7.07 -0.89 -2.45
C GLY A 34 -6.68 0.14 -3.52
N GLY A 35 -6.90 -0.25 -4.79
CA GLY A 35 -6.66 0.61 -5.96
C GLY A 35 -5.19 1.05 -6.08
N PRO A 36 -4.92 2.33 -6.42
CA PRO A 36 -3.57 2.80 -6.70
C PRO A 36 -2.58 2.63 -5.54
N PHE A 37 -3.06 2.55 -4.29
CA PHE A 37 -2.19 2.30 -3.14
C PHE A 37 -1.67 0.86 -3.12
N LEU A 38 -2.51 -0.10 -3.49
CA LEU A 38 -2.08 -1.48 -3.67
C LEU A 38 -1.07 -1.57 -4.81
N ASP A 39 -1.34 -0.93 -5.94
CA ASP A 39 -0.44 -0.92 -7.10
C ASP A 39 0.95 -0.37 -6.75
N ASN A 40 1.01 0.72 -5.97
CA ASN A 40 2.27 1.29 -5.47
C ASN A 40 3.05 0.30 -4.58
N VAL A 41 2.39 -0.64 -3.92
CA VAL A 41 3.07 -1.58 -3.02
C VAL A 41 3.46 -2.87 -3.74
N LEU A 42 2.67 -3.34 -4.71
CA LEU A 42 2.87 -4.64 -5.39
C LEU A 42 4.28 -4.79 -5.97
N GLY A 43 4.82 -3.75 -6.60
CA GLY A 43 6.17 -3.76 -7.18
C GLY A 43 7.32 -3.79 -6.16
N ARG A 44 7.03 -3.60 -4.86
CA ARG A 44 8.01 -3.50 -3.77
C ARG A 44 7.97 -4.69 -2.82
N LEU A 45 7.10 -5.66 -3.07
CA LEU A 45 6.97 -6.84 -2.22
C LEU A 45 8.18 -7.75 -2.33
N ARG A 46 8.70 -8.18 -1.17
CA ARG A 46 9.76 -9.18 -1.12
C ARG A 46 9.20 -10.54 -1.47
N ARG A 47 10.06 -11.44 -1.94
CA ARG A 47 9.66 -12.83 -2.21
C ARG A 47 9.23 -13.50 -0.91
N ARG A 48 8.01 -14.04 -0.89
CA ARG A 48 7.27 -14.58 0.29
C ARG A 48 6.62 -13.51 1.18
N ALA A 49 6.51 -12.27 0.70
CA ALA A 49 5.71 -11.27 1.38
C ALA A 49 4.23 -11.68 1.46
N ARG A 50 3.52 -11.08 2.42
CA ARG A 50 2.10 -11.33 2.66
C ARG A 50 1.33 -10.03 2.53
N ILE A 51 0.18 -10.10 1.88
CA ILE A 51 -0.78 -9.00 1.83
C ILE A 51 -1.99 -9.43 2.65
N VAL A 52 -2.36 -8.63 3.63
CA VAL A 52 -3.59 -8.81 4.40
C VAL A 52 -4.58 -7.79 3.87
N ILE A 53 -5.60 -8.27 3.16
CA ILE A 53 -6.66 -7.43 2.61
C ILE A 53 -7.80 -7.40 3.63
N CYS A 54 -7.96 -6.27 4.29
CA CYS A 54 -9.04 -6.01 5.24
C CYS A 54 -10.24 -5.32 4.56
N GLY A 55 -9.99 -4.55 3.50
CA GLY A 55 -11.03 -3.87 2.74
C GLY A 55 -10.47 -3.11 1.52
N ALA A 56 -11.35 -2.69 0.63
CA ALA A 56 -11.03 -1.88 -0.54
C ALA A 56 -12.04 -0.74 -0.65
N ILE A 57 -11.87 0.31 0.17
CA ILE A 57 -12.83 1.43 0.24
C ILE A 57 -12.92 2.21 -1.08
N LEU A 58 -11.86 2.22 -1.88
CA LEU A 58 -11.86 2.88 -3.19
C LEU A 58 -12.60 2.03 -4.25
N GLY A 59 -12.90 0.77 -3.95
CA GLY A 59 -13.55 -0.18 -4.84
C GLY A 59 -12.56 -1.06 -5.60
N ILE A 60 -12.97 -2.30 -5.84
CA ILE A 60 -12.28 -3.25 -6.72
C ILE A 60 -12.90 -3.08 -8.11
N PRO A 61 -12.14 -2.95 -9.22
CA PRO A 61 -12.75 -2.96 -10.55
C PRO A 61 -13.50 -4.29 -10.74
N GLY A 62 -14.84 -4.22 -10.76
CA GLY A 62 -15.77 -5.37 -10.76
C GLY A 62 -16.71 -5.48 -9.55
N GLY A 63 -16.49 -4.68 -8.51
CA GLY A 63 -17.41 -4.54 -7.37
C GLY A 63 -18.61 -3.66 -7.76
N HIS A 64 -19.75 -4.31 -7.98
CA HIS A 64 -21.03 -3.68 -8.34
C HIS A 64 -21.33 -2.41 -7.54
N SER A 65 -21.70 -1.37 -8.26
CA SER A 65 -22.56 -0.28 -7.78
C SER A 65 -23.77 -0.86 -7.05
N ARG A 66 -23.92 -0.50 -5.78
CA ARG A 66 -25.24 -0.21 -5.22
C ARG A 66 -25.17 1.19 -4.62
#